data_AF-A0AA92U2C0-F1
#
_entry.id   AF-A0AA92U2C0-F1
#
_cell.length_a   1.000
_cell.length_b   1.000
_cell.length_c   1.000
_cell.angle_alpha   90.00
_cell.angle_beta   90.00
_cell.angle_gamma   90.00
#
_symmetry.space_group_name_H-M   'P 1'
#
loop_
_entity.id
_entity.type
_entity.pdbx_description
1 polymer ?
#
loop_
_entity_poly.entity_id
_entity_poly.type
_entity_poly.pdbx_seq_one_letter_code
_entity_poly.pdbx_strand_id
1 'polypeptide(L)'
;MIDDKKIEAAKQEIYEDRFLLNGEEVVFDNDAKEEMFYEGDIKEAIGLGAKWAINEFLNDLNKLLHPASEVPRNDNGKILAFSKVNSNIKLYDMNAMLNETACDTYQEMWEIRVRAYTFTDWVFVEELLDLIVKGGE
;
A
#
# COMPACT_ATOMS: atom_id res chain seq x y z
N MET A 1 -2.29 6.98 5.37
CA MET A 1 -2.01 8.37 4.93
C MET A 1 -0.52 8.47 4.70
N ILE A 2 -0.10 9.04 3.58
CA ILE A 2 1.32 9.28 3.32
C ILE A 2 1.86 10.21 4.40
N ASP A 3 2.97 9.83 5.03
CA ASP A 3 3.59 10.64 6.07
C ASP A 3 4.57 11.62 5.41
N ASP A 4 4.04 12.75 4.95
CA ASP A 4 4.83 13.79 4.29
C ASP A 4 6.02 14.25 5.14
N LYS A 5 5.91 14.23 6.47
CA LYS A 5 7.01 14.62 7.36
C LYS A 5 8.17 13.63 7.31
N LYS A 6 7.88 12.33 7.24
CA LYS A 6 8.91 11.30 7.05
C LYS A 6 9.59 11.42 5.68
N ILE A 7 8.83 11.75 4.64
CA ILE A 7 9.39 11.98 3.30
C ILE A 7 10.34 13.18 3.32
N GLU A 8 9.94 14.32 3.91
CA GLU A 8 10.80 15.51 4.00
C GLU A 8 12.07 15.26 4.84
N ALA A 9 11.97 14.53 5.95
CA ALA A 9 13.13 14.15 6.74
C ALA A 9 14.10 13.25 5.94
N ALA A 10 13.57 12.23 5.26
CA ALA A 10 14.38 11.33 4.42
C ALA A 10 15.03 12.05 3.23
N LYS A 11 14.33 13.00 2.61
CA LYS A 11 14.89 13.85 1.54
C LYS A 11 16.14 14.59 1.99
N GLN A 12 16.11 15.17 3.21
CA GLN A 12 17.26 15.87 3.78
C GLN A 12 18.41 14.90 4.04
N GLU A 13 18.14 13.78 4.71
CA GLU A 13 19.15 12.77 5.08
C GLU A 13 19.83 12.17 3.84
N ILE A 14 19.05 11.76 2.83
CA ILE A 14 19.58 11.19 1.59
C ILE A 14 20.44 12.23 0.85
N TYR A 15 20.01 13.49 0.82
CA TYR A 15 20.79 14.57 0.22
C TYR A 15 22.12 14.77 0.95
N GLU A 16 22.10 14.82 2.28
CA GLU A 16 23.31 14.98 3.10
C GLU A 16 24.28 13.79 2.94
N ASP A 17 23.78 12.57 3.08
CA ASP A 17 24.58 11.34 3.03
C ASP A 17 25.14 11.06 1.62
N ARG A 18 24.30 11.19 0.58
CA ARG A 18 24.64 10.72 -0.77
C ARG A 18 25.16 11.80 -1.71
N PHE A 19 24.85 13.07 -1.44
CA PHE A 19 25.21 14.17 -2.34
C PHE A 19 26.15 15.21 -1.69
N LEU A 20 26.12 15.40 -0.36
CA LEU A 20 27.05 16.31 0.34
C LEU A 20 28.28 15.61 0.94
N LEU A 21 28.15 14.41 1.50
CA LEU A 21 29.21 13.74 2.29
C LEU A 21 30.06 12.71 1.52
N ASN A 22 29.75 12.43 0.25
CA ASN A 22 30.57 11.56 -0.60
C ASN A 22 31.87 12.29 -1.00
N GLY A 23 32.98 11.91 -0.35
CA GLY A 23 34.30 12.56 -0.44
C GLY A 23 35.09 12.42 -1.75
N GLU A 24 34.45 12.41 -2.92
CA GLU A 24 35.13 12.63 -4.21
C GLU A 24 34.45 13.77 -4.98
N GLU A 25 35.29 14.79 -5.26
CA GLU A 25 35.24 15.77 -6.33
C GLU A 25 33.84 16.11 -6.88
N VAL A 26 33.18 17.07 -6.23
CA VAL A 26 32.34 18.06 -6.90
C VAL A 26 31.31 17.46 -7.89
N VAL A 27 30.09 17.19 -7.42
CA VAL A 27 28.92 17.02 -8.33
C VAL A 27 28.54 18.37 -9.00
N PHE A 28 29.18 19.46 -8.57
CA PHE A 28 28.82 20.85 -8.87
C PHE A 28 30.04 21.74 -9.13
N ASP A 29 30.60 21.70 -10.33
CA ASP A 29 31.66 22.63 -10.70
C ASP A 29 31.04 24.02 -10.85
N ASN A 30 31.20 24.85 -9.82
CA ASN A 30 30.68 26.22 -9.78
C ASN A 30 31.34 27.13 -10.85
N ASP A 31 32.45 26.68 -11.47
CA ASP A 31 33.15 27.40 -12.53
C ASP A 31 32.73 26.92 -13.94
N ALA A 32 32.04 25.78 -14.08
CA ALA A 32 31.53 25.26 -15.35
C ALA A 32 30.05 25.61 -15.55
N LYS A 33 29.74 26.29 -16.66
CA LYS A 33 28.36 26.58 -17.10
C LYS A 33 27.65 25.35 -17.69
N GLU A 34 27.63 24.21 -16.99
CA GLU A 34 26.89 23.02 -17.38
C GLU A 34 26.02 22.49 -16.22
N GLU A 35 24.92 21.83 -16.56
CA GLU A 35 23.71 21.56 -15.74
C GLU A 35 23.99 21.08 -14.30
N MET A 36 24.08 22.04 -13.38
CA MET A 36 24.07 21.80 -11.93
C MET A 36 22.62 21.56 -11.47
N PHE A 37 22.24 20.32 -11.14
CA PHE A 37 20.99 20.06 -10.42
C PHE A 37 20.98 20.80 -9.07
N TYR A 38 20.10 21.76 -8.86
CA TYR A 38 20.07 22.46 -7.58
C TYR A 38 19.66 21.49 -6.45
N GLU A 39 20.09 21.77 -5.22
CA GLU A 39 19.63 21.04 -4.01
C GLU A 39 18.11 20.83 -4.01
N GLY A 40 17.38 21.88 -4.42
CA GLY A 40 15.93 21.85 -4.57
C GLY A 40 15.46 20.79 -5.55
N ASP A 41 16.08 20.68 -6.72
CA ASP A 41 15.71 19.74 -7.78
C ASP A 41 15.96 18.29 -7.35
N ILE A 42 17.09 18.02 -6.68
CA ILE A 42 17.43 16.67 -6.18
C ILE A 42 16.42 16.25 -5.12
N LYS A 43 16.15 17.12 -4.14
CA LYS A 43 15.18 16.84 -3.07
C LYS A 43 13.77 16.69 -3.64
N GLU A 44 13.38 17.53 -4.58
CA GLU A 44 12.08 17.43 -5.24
C GLU A 44 11.94 16.10 -6.00
N ALA A 45 12.94 15.70 -6.78
CA ALA A 45 12.95 14.43 -7.48
C ALA A 45 12.81 13.22 -6.52
N ILE A 46 13.53 13.21 -5.41
CA ILE A 46 13.39 12.18 -4.35
C ILE A 46 11.96 12.17 -3.80
N GLY A 47 11.41 13.34 -3.49
CA GLY A 47 10.05 13.48 -2.97
C GLY A 47 8.98 13.02 -3.95
N LEU A 48 9.11 13.37 -5.23
CA LEU A 48 8.21 12.95 -6.29
C LEU A 48 8.28 11.44 -6.51
N GLY A 49 9.48 10.87 -6.55
CA GLY A 49 9.69 9.42 -6.67
C GLY A 49 9.04 8.64 -5.52
N ALA A 50 9.25 9.10 -4.27
CA ALA A 50 8.64 8.46 -3.09
C ALA A 50 7.11 8.54 -3.13
N LYS A 51 6.54 9.70 -3.46
CA LYS A 51 5.08 9.86 -3.58
C LYS A 51 4.51 9.00 -4.70
N TRP A 52 5.18 8.95 -5.85
CA TRP A 52 4.78 8.10 -6.97
C TRP A 52 4.76 6.62 -6.57
N ALA A 53 5.84 6.09 -5.98
CA ALA A 53 5.92 4.69 -5.58
C ALA A 53 4.83 4.30 -4.56
N ILE A 54 4.58 5.16 -3.56
CA ILE A 54 3.52 4.91 -2.57
C ILE A 54 2.13 4.94 -3.22
N ASN A 55 1.88 5.90 -4.13
CA ASN A 55 0.60 5.99 -4.82
C ASN A 55 0.36 4.80 -5.75
N GLU A 56 1.38 4.33 -6.48
CA GLU A 56 1.25 3.14 -7.32
C GLU A 56 0.94 1.90 -6.48
N PHE A 57 1.64 1.70 -5.36
CA PHE A 57 1.33 0.61 -4.44
C PHE A 57 -0.11 0.69 -3.92
N LEU A 58 -0.58 1.88 -3.52
CA LEU A 58 -1.96 2.07 -3.05
C LEU A 58 -2.98 1.85 -4.18
N ASN A 59 -2.68 2.28 -5.40
CA ASN A 59 -3.53 2.05 -6.57
C ASN A 59 -3.68 0.56 -6.86
N ASP A 60 -2.58 -0.19 -6.84
CA ASP A 60 -2.61 -1.63 -7.06
C ASP A 60 -3.32 -2.35 -5.92
N LEU A 61 -3.10 -1.96 -4.67
CA LEU A 61 -3.88 -2.47 -3.53
C LEU A 61 -5.38 -2.23 -3.74
N ASN A 62 -5.77 -1.02 -4.11
CA ASN A 62 -7.17 -0.66 -4.33
C ASN A 62 -7.82 -1.44 -5.47
N LYS A 63 -7.07 -1.85 -6.50
CA LYS A 63 -7.59 -2.69 -7.59
C LYS A 63 -7.91 -4.12 -7.13
N LEU A 64 -7.24 -4.60 -6.07
CA LEU A 64 -7.48 -5.94 -5.51
C LEU A 64 -8.67 -5.96 -4.53
N LEU A 65 -9.12 -4.80 -4.05
CA LEU A 65 -10.20 -4.72 -3.09
C LEU A 65 -11.56 -4.80 -3.79
N HIS A 66 -12.36 -5.76 -3.36
CA HIS A 66 -13.74 -5.94 -3.82
C HIS A 66 -14.72 -5.40 -2.77
N PRO A 67 -15.79 -4.69 -3.17
CA PRO A 67 -16.77 -4.20 -2.21
C PRO A 67 -17.54 -5.37 -1.57
N ALA A 68 -17.95 -5.23 -0.32
CA ALA A 68 -18.70 -6.28 0.38
C ALA A 68 -20.09 -6.59 -0.23
N SER A 69 -20.59 -5.71 -1.10
CA SER A 69 -21.77 -5.96 -1.92
C SER A 69 -21.55 -7.04 -2.99
N GLU A 70 -20.30 -7.31 -3.36
CA GLU A 70 -19.91 -8.43 -4.21
C GLU A 70 -19.71 -9.67 -3.34
N VAL A 71 -20.38 -10.78 -3.68
CA VAL A 71 -20.20 -12.06 -2.99
C VAL A 71 -18.95 -12.73 -3.57
N PRO A 72 -17.92 -12.99 -2.77
CA PRO A 72 -16.72 -13.64 -3.28
C PRO A 72 -17.02 -15.08 -3.72
N ARG A 73 -16.30 -15.53 -4.74
CA ARG A 73 -16.31 -16.93 -5.15
C ARG A 73 -15.34 -17.72 -4.28
N ASN A 74 -15.86 -18.55 -3.39
CA ASN A 74 -15.08 -19.25 -2.36
C ASN A 74 -14.26 -20.44 -2.89
N ASP A 75 -14.40 -20.79 -4.18
CA ASP A 75 -13.56 -21.76 -4.90
C ASP A 75 -12.25 -21.13 -5.43
N ASN A 76 -12.15 -19.80 -5.48
CA ASN A 76 -10.99 -19.08 -6.02
C ASN A 76 -9.88 -18.79 -4.99
N GLY A 77 -9.96 -19.34 -3.78
CA GLY A 77 -8.92 -19.23 -2.77
C GLY A 77 -9.38 -18.62 -1.45
N LYS A 78 -8.41 -18.34 -0.56
CA LYS A 78 -8.69 -17.82 0.77
C LYS A 78 -9.09 -16.34 0.70
N ILE A 79 -10.16 -15.98 1.40
CA ILE A 79 -10.70 -14.62 1.44
C ILE A 79 -10.48 -13.98 2.80
N LEU A 80 -9.99 -12.74 2.79
CA LEU A 80 -10.02 -11.84 3.94
C LEU A 80 -11.10 -10.78 3.71
N ALA A 81 -12.06 -10.70 4.63
CA ALA A 81 -13.03 -9.61 4.67
C ALA A 81 -12.60 -8.60 5.74
N PHE A 82 -12.98 -7.33 5.57
CA PHE A 82 -12.68 -6.34 6.60
C PHE A 82 -13.75 -5.26 6.76
N SER A 83 -13.79 -4.71 7.97
CA SER A 83 -14.65 -3.59 8.34
C SER A 83 -13.81 -2.37 8.68
N LYS A 84 -14.10 -1.24 8.05
CA LYS A 84 -13.52 0.06 8.37
C LYS A 84 -14.43 0.81 9.35
N VAL A 85 -14.04 0.90 10.62
CA VAL A 85 -14.80 1.63 11.66
C VAL A 85 -13.87 2.59 12.40
N ASN A 86 -14.16 3.89 12.35
CA ASN A 86 -13.39 4.93 13.06
C ASN A 86 -11.86 4.83 12.84
N SER A 87 -11.43 4.69 11.59
CA SER A 87 -10.02 4.51 11.18
C SER A 87 -9.36 3.20 11.62
N ASN A 88 -10.07 2.31 12.34
CA ASN A 88 -9.61 0.96 12.62
C ASN A 88 -10.08 0.01 11.51
N ILE A 89 -9.19 -0.89 11.11
CA ILE A 89 -9.50 -1.99 10.20
C ILE A 89 -9.54 -3.26 11.04
N LYS A 90 -10.67 -3.95 11.03
CA LYS A 90 -10.77 -5.32 11.55
C LYS A 90 -10.75 -6.28 10.38
N LEU A 91 -9.87 -7.28 10.43
CA LEU A 91 -9.72 -8.32 9.42
C LEU A 91 -10.40 -9.61 9.91
N TYR A 92 -11.03 -10.33 8.99
CA TYR A 92 -11.75 -11.57 9.28
C TYR A 92 -11.38 -12.63 8.24
N ASP A 93 -10.93 -13.78 8.71
CA ASP A 93 -10.69 -14.95 7.87
C ASP A 93 -12.02 -15.66 7.58
N MET A 94 -12.48 -15.53 6.34
CA MET A 94 -13.76 -16.12 5.95
C MET A 94 -13.73 -17.64 5.92
N ASN A 95 -12.56 -18.26 5.76
CA ASN A 95 -12.43 -19.72 5.78
C ASN A 95 -12.64 -20.29 7.18
N ALA A 96 -12.20 -19.56 8.21
CA ALA A 96 -12.48 -19.94 9.60
C ALA A 96 -13.98 -19.81 9.90
N MET A 97 -14.61 -18.73 9.40
CA MET A 97 -16.04 -18.45 9.62
C MET A 97 -16.99 -19.41 8.90
N LEU A 98 -16.56 -20.06 7.81
CA LEU A 98 -17.32 -21.08 7.10
C LEU A 98 -17.74 -22.24 8.01
N ASN A 99 -16.86 -22.63 8.94
CA ASN A 99 -17.10 -23.78 9.83
C ASN A 99 -18.02 -23.45 11.01
N GLU A 100 -18.46 -22.20 11.13
CA GLU A 100 -19.22 -21.70 12.28
C GLU A 100 -20.70 -21.42 11.97
N THR A 101 -21.17 -21.65 10.74
CA THR A 101 -22.55 -21.34 10.35
C THR A 101 -23.35 -22.58 9.95
N ALA A 102 -24.65 -22.52 10.18
CA ALA A 102 -25.63 -23.51 9.72
C ALA A 102 -26.32 -23.06 8.42
N CYS A 103 -25.70 -22.15 7.65
CA CYS A 103 -26.28 -21.62 6.41
C CYS A 103 -26.21 -22.66 5.30
N ASP A 104 -27.22 -22.69 4.44
CA ASP A 104 -27.30 -23.66 3.34
C ASP A 104 -26.43 -23.25 2.14
N THR A 105 -26.10 -21.96 2.02
CA THR A 105 -25.29 -21.42 0.92
C THR A 105 -24.22 -20.44 1.40
N TYR A 106 -23.13 -20.35 0.62
CA TYR A 106 -22.08 -19.35 0.86
C TYR A 106 -22.60 -17.91 0.78
N GLN A 107 -23.50 -17.64 -0.18
CA GLN A 107 -24.09 -16.32 -0.36
C GLN A 107 -24.89 -15.89 0.87
N GLU A 108 -25.74 -16.76 1.42
CA GLU A 108 -26.52 -16.44 2.62
C GLU A 108 -25.60 -16.17 3.82
N MET A 109 -24.57 -17.02 4.00
CA MET A 109 -23.57 -16.81 5.03
C MET A 109 -22.87 -15.46 4.87
N TRP A 110 -22.45 -15.13 3.64
CA TRP A 110 -21.80 -13.86 3.32
C TRP A 110 -22.71 -12.67 3.69
N GLU A 111 -23.95 -12.64 3.22
CA GLU A 111 -24.90 -11.56 3.48
C GLU A 111 -25.16 -11.36 4.99
N ILE A 112 -25.26 -12.46 5.75
CA ILE A 112 -25.41 -12.41 7.22
C ILE A 112 -24.15 -11.80 7.86
N ARG A 113 -22.95 -12.24 7.48
CA ARG A 113 -21.69 -11.77 8.06
C ARG A 113 -21.42 -10.30 7.68
N VAL A 114 -21.68 -9.89 6.44
CA VAL A 114 -21.59 -8.50 6.00
C VAL A 114 -22.44 -7.59 6.89
N ARG A 115 -23.68 -8.00 7.21
CA ARG A 115 -24.56 -7.24 8.11
C ARG A 115 -24.07 -7.25 9.56
N ALA A 116 -23.67 -8.42 10.07
CA ALA A 116 -23.28 -8.60 11.47
C ALA A 116 -21.97 -7.87 11.82
N TYR A 117 -20.99 -7.90 10.92
CA TYR A 117 -19.65 -7.34 11.14
C TYR A 117 -19.40 -6.07 10.34
N THR A 118 -20.42 -5.57 9.62
CA THR A 118 -20.34 -4.32 8.83
C THR A 118 -19.16 -4.35 7.86
N PHE A 119 -19.01 -5.44 7.10
CA PHE A 119 -17.91 -5.54 6.13
C PHE A 119 -18.05 -4.45 5.07
N THR A 120 -16.92 -3.85 4.71
CA THR A 120 -16.86 -2.83 3.67
C THR A 120 -16.27 -3.41 2.40
N ASP A 121 -15.23 -4.22 2.51
CA ASP A 121 -14.51 -4.78 1.37
C ASP A 121 -13.94 -6.18 1.71
N TRP A 122 -13.47 -6.89 0.68
CA TRP A 122 -12.75 -8.15 0.80
C TRP A 122 -11.65 -8.27 -0.27
N VAL A 123 -10.73 -9.22 -0.07
CA VAL A 123 -9.61 -9.49 -0.98
C VAL A 123 -9.18 -10.96 -0.91
N PHE A 124 -8.63 -11.49 -2.01
CA PHE A 124 -7.96 -12.78 -2.00
C PHE A 124 -6.60 -12.68 -1.31
N VAL A 125 -6.33 -13.60 -0.38
CA VAL A 125 -5.09 -13.61 0.40
C VAL A 125 -3.87 -13.73 -0.49
N GLU A 126 -3.92 -14.59 -1.50
CA GLU A 126 -2.78 -14.84 -2.39
C GLU A 126 -2.43 -13.59 -3.20
N GLU A 127 -3.42 -12.88 -3.76
CA GLU A 127 -3.20 -11.65 -4.51
C GLU A 127 -2.63 -10.53 -3.63
N LEU A 128 -3.12 -10.41 -2.39
CA LEU A 128 -2.58 -9.46 -1.42
C LEU A 128 -1.13 -9.77 -1.06
N LEU A 129 -0.80 -11.04 -0.84
CA LEU A 129 0.57 -11.46 -0.53
C LEU A 129 1.51 -11.27 -1.72
N ASP A 130 1.05 -11.58 -2.93
CA ASP A 130 1.79 -11.32 -4.16
C ASP A 130 2.14 -9.85 -4.31
N LEU A 131 1.19 -8.94 -4.04
CA LEU A 131 1.46 -7.50 -4.07
C LEU A 131 2.52 -7.07 -3.03
N ILE A 132 2.48 -7.65 -1.83
CA ILE A 132 3.41 -7.30 -0.75
C ILE A 132 4.81 -7.86 -1.01
N VAL A 133 4.91 -9.10 -1.53
CA VAL A 133 6.19 -9.80 -1.71
C VAL A 133 6.88 -9.42 -3.02
N LYS A 134 6.15 -9.05 -4.07
CA LYS A 134 6.74 -8.59 -5.35
C LYS A 134 7.67 -7.37 -5.21
N GLY A 135 7.53 -6.59 -4.14
CA GLY A 135 8.37 -5.41 -3.88
C GLY A 135 9.71 -5.70 -3.17
N GLY A 136 10.00 -6.96 -2.81
CA GLY A 136 11.24 -7.36 -2.13
C GLY A 136 12.09 -8.27 -3.00
N GLU A 137 12.98 -7.69 -3.80
CA GLU A 137 14.18 -8.39 -4.30
C GLU A 137 15.39 -8.10 -3.39
#